data_AF-A0A4C2EJ86-F1
#
_entry.id   AF-A0A4C2EJ86-F1
#
_cell.length_a   1.000
_cell.length_b   1.000
_cell.length_c   1.000
_cell.angle_alpha   90.00
_cell.angle_beta   90.00
_cell.angle_gamma   90.00
#
_symmetry.space_group_name_H-M   'P 1'
#
loop_
_entity.id
_entity.type
_entity.pdbx_description
1 polymer ?
#
loop_
_entity_poly.entity_id
_entity_poly.type
_entity_poly.pdbx_seq_one_letter_code
_entity_poly.pdbx_strand_id
1 'polypeptide(L)'
;MSSHVVLFAIFAFVWALVAFAIGIDASRRDRHGGFWAVVTFLTGLFGPVLYGLVVLTTSDPTDGGESDDEPDSGLVRVCPTCSSKCDPAKHYCGECGDELGPEDESPVGRRLKTGSKRYCSNCKSEVDHTANTCPSCGAVF
;
A
#
# COMPACT_ATOMS: atom_id res chain seq x y z
N MET A 1 -35.02 29.14 -3.86
CA MET A 1 -33.99 28.41 -4.64
C MET A 1 -34.67 27.19 -5.22
N SER A 2 -34.57 26.97 -6.54
CA SER A 2 -35.30 25.88 -7.21
C SER A 2 -34.85 24.52 -6.66
N SER A 3 -35.78 23.64 -6.26
CA SER A 3 -35.47 22.31 -5.68
C SER A 3 -34.49 21.50 -6.53
N HIS A 4 -34.51 21.69 -7.85
CA HIS A 4 -33.58 21.05 -8.77
C HIS A 4 -32.12 21.45 -8.56
N VAL A 5 -31.87 22.71 -8.19
CA VAL A 5 -30.51 23.21 -7.91
C VAL A 5 -29.98 22.59 -6.62
N VAL A 6 -30.83 22.44 -5.60
CA VAL A 6 -30.46 21.81 -4.33
C VAL A 6 -30.19 20.33 -4.51
N LEU A 7 -31.04 19.61 -5.24
CA LEU A 7 -30.85 18.18 -5.54
C LEU A 7 -29.57 17.94 -6.37
N PHE A 8 -29.29 18.80 -7.36
CA PHE A 8 -28.07 18.69 -8.15
C PHE A 8 -26.81 18.93 -7.30
N ALA A 9 -26.84 19.92 -6.40
CA ALA A 9 -25.72 20.19 -5.50
C ALA A 9 -25.46 19.03 -4.53
N ILE A 10 -26.51 18.43 -3.95
CA ILE A 10 -26.40 17.26 -3.09
C ILE A 10 -25.83 16.07 -3.87
N PHE A 11 -26.34 15.82 -5.07
CA PHE A 11 -25.87 14.73 -5.93
C PHE A 11 -24.39 14.90 -6.29
N ALA A 12 -23.97 16.09 -6.70
CA ALA A 12 -22.57 16.40 -7.00
C ALA A 12 -21.65 16.24 -5.77
N PHE A 13 -22.12 16.65 -4.58
CA PHE A 13 -21.37 16.50 -3.35
C PHE A 13 -21.19 15.03 -2.96
N VAL A 14 -22.26 14.23 -3.01
CA VAL A 14 -22.20 12.78 -2.77
C VAL A 14 -21.26 12.12 -3.80
N TRP A 15 -21.32 12.54 -5.06
CA TRP A 15 -20.44 12.03 -6.10
C TRP A 15 -18.96 12.34 -5.84
N ALA A 16 -18.67 13.56 -5.37
CA ALA A 16 -17.31 13.96 -5.01
C ALA A 16 -16.76 13.13 -3.83
N LEU A 17 -17.60 12.82 -2.83
CA LEU A 17 -17.20 11.95 -1.71
C LEU A 17 -16.88 10.52 -2.18
N VAL A 18 -17.68 9.97 -3.09
CA VAL A 18 -17.43 8.65 -3.68
C VAL A 18 -16.12 8.64 -4.47
N ALA A 19 -15.88 9.65 -5.31
CA ALA A 19 -14.63 9.78 -6.06
C ALA A 19 -13.40 9.93 -5.14
N PHE A 20 -13.55 10.69 -4.04
CA PHE A 20 -12.51 10.84 -3.05
C PHE A 20 -12.22 9.53 -2.30
N ALA A 21 -13.25 8.78 -1.92
CA ALA A 21 -13.11 7.48 -1.26
C ALA A 21 -12.39 6.46 -2.17
N ILE A 22 -12.75 6.41 -3.46
CA ILE A 22 -12.07 5.58 -4.46
C ILE A 22 -10.62 6.03 -4.63
N GLY A 23 -10.35 7.34 -4.62
CA GLY A 23 -8.99 7.88 -4.65
C GLY A 23 -8.13 7.41 -3.47
N ILE A 24 -8.70 7.42 -2.26
CA ILE A 24 -8.02 6.90 -1.07
C ILE A 24 -7.80 5.40 -1.17
N ASP A 25 -8.82 4.61 -1.56
CA ASP A 25 -8.71 3.15 -1.69
C ASP A 25 -7.65 2.78 -2.75
N ALA A 26 -7.64 3.45 -3.89
CA ALA A 26 -6.65 3.26 -4.93
C ALA A 26 -5.23 3.63 -4.44
N SER A 27 -5.09 4.71 -3.66
CA SER A 27 -3.81 5.12 -3.07
C SER A 27 -3.29 4.11 -2.04
N ARG A 28 -4.20 3.45 -1.29
CA ARG A 28 -3.85 2.40 -0.34
C ARG A 28 -3.40 1.10 -1.02
N ARG A 29 -3.82 0.87 -2.27
CA ARG A 29 -3.46 -0.28 -3.09
C ARG A 29 -2.22 -0.02 -3.98
N ASP A 30 -1.43 1.00 -3.67
CA ASP A 30 -0.24 1.45 -4.43
C ASP A 30 -0.52 1.71 -5.94
N ARG A 31 -1.79 1.95 -6.29
CA ARG A 31 -2.16 2.41 -7.64
C ARG A 31 -2.22 3.92 -7.63
N HIS A 32 -2.06 4.55 -8.81
CA HIS A 32 -2.10 6.01 -8.97
C HIS A 32 -3.46 6.58 -8.48
N GLY A 33 -3.61 6.84 -7.18
CA GLY A 33 -4.90 7.14 -6.58
C GLY A 33 -5.46 8.50 -6.99
N GLY A 34 -4.57 9.46 -7.25
CA GLY A 34 -4.94 10.73 -7.89
C GLY A 34 -5.52 10.54 -9.29
N PHE A 35 -4.99 9.59 -10.08
CA PHE A 35 -5.51 9.29 -11.41
C PHE A 35 -6.92 8.67 -11.33
N TRP A 36 -7.14 7.70 -10.43
CA TRP A 36 -8.45 7.07 -10.26
C TRP A 36 -9.53 8.01 -9.69
N ALA A 37 -9.16 8.93 -8.81
CA ALA A 37 -10.06 9.99 -8.34
C ALA A 37 -10.52 10.90 -9.49
N VAL A 38 -9.58 11.35 -10.33
CA VAL A 38 -9.87 12.22 -11.49
C VAL A 38 -10.72 11.48 -12.53
N VAL A 39 -10.38 10.23 -12.85
CA VAL A 39 -11.16 9.39 -13.77
C VAL A 39 -12.59 9.22 -13.28
N THR A 40 -12.79 8.91 -11.99
CA THR A 40 -14.12 8.73 -11.39
C THR A 40 -14.94 10.03 -11.38
N PHE A 41 -14.28 11.16 -11.14
CA PHE A 41 -14.93 12.46 -11.17
C PHE A 41 -15.39 12.83 -12.59
N LEU A 42 -14.56 12.60 -13.61
CA LEU A 42 -14.86 12.98 -15.00
C LEU A 42 -15.82 12.04 -15.71
N THR A 43 -15.74 10.73 -15.44
CA THR A 43 -16.57 9.72 -16.11
C THR A 43 -17.89 9.45 -15.39
N GLY A 44 -18.09 10.03 -14.22
CA GLY A 44 -19.29 9.77 -13.42
C GLY A 44 -19.38 8.30 -13.05
N LEU A 45 -20.59 7.73 -13.13
CA LEU A 45 -20.90 6.36 -12.68
C LEU A 45 -20.10 5.27 -13.39
N PHE A 46 -19.51 5.56 -14.55
CA PHE A 46 -18.61 4.64 -15.24
C PHE A 46 -17.28 4.44 -14.51
N GLY A 47 -16.74 5.46 -13.86
CA GLY A 47 -15.45 5.38 -13.17
C GLY A 47 -15.41 4.38 -12.00
N PRO A 48 -16.38 4.40 -11.06
CA PRO A 48 -16.46 3.39 -10.00
C PRO A 48 -16.67 1.98 -10.55
N VAL A 49 -17.46 1.83 -11.61
CA VAL A 49 -17.72 0.52 -12.24
C VAL A 49 -16.44 -0.02 -12.87
N LEU A 50 -15.71 0.81 -13.60
CA LEU A 50 -14.40 0.46 -14.16
C LEU A 50 -13.38 0.16 -13.07
N TYR A 51 -13.33 0.98 -12.00
CA TYR A 51 -12.46 0.72 -10.85
C TYR A 51 -12.78 -0.61 -10.19
N GLY A 52 -14.05 -0.88 -9.92
CA GLY A 52 -14.52 -2.15 -9.37
C GLY A 52 -14.17 -3.34 -10.26
N LEU A 53 -14.33 -3.21 -11.59
CA LEU A 53 -13.95 -4.24 -12.54
C LEU A 53 -12.43 -4.47 -12.57
N VAL A 54 -11.63 -3.41 -12.54
CA VAL A 54 -10.17 -3.52 -12.43
C VAL A 54 -9.77 -4.19 -11.12
N VAL A 55 -10.40 -3.82 -10.00
CA VAL A 55 -10.17 -4.50 -8.72
C VAL A 55 -10.55 -5.98 -8.83
N LEU A 56 -11.71 -6.33 -9.38
CA LEU A 56 -12.15 -7.72 -9.51
C LEU A 56 -11.28 -8.56 -10.45
N THR A 57 -10.78 -7.98 -11.52
CA THR A 57 -9.93 -8.68 -12.51
C THR A 57 -8.47 -8.78 -12.11
N THR A 58 -8.02 -7.92 -11.19
CA THR A 58 -6.65 -7.94 -10.66
C THR A 58 -6.55 -8.47 -9.23
N SER A 59 -7.69 -8.67 -8.56
CA SER A 59 -7.78 -9.56 -7.41
C SER A 59 -7.72 -10.97 -7.98
N ASP A 60 -6.54 -11.58 -7.89
CA ASP A 60 -6.33 -12.98 -8.22
C ASP A 60 -7.44 -13.81 -7.51
N PRO A 61 -8.22 -14.65 -8.20
CA PRO A 61 -9.29 -15.45 -7.60
C PRO A 61 -8.74 -16.63 -6.76
N THR A 62 -7.62 -16.41 -6.07
CA THR A 62 -7.01 -17.36 -5.14
C THR A 62 -7.15 -16.86 -3.71
N ASP A 63 -8.34 -16.37 -3.36
CA ASP A 63 -8.72 -16.11 -1.97
C ASP A 63 -10.15 -16.61 -1.77
N GLY A 64 -10.26 -17.94 -1.85
CA GLY A 64 -11.48 -18.71 -1.63
C GLY A 64 -11.08 -20.06 -1.04
N GLY A 65 -10.72 -20.07 0.24
CA GLY A 65 -10.32 -21.28 0.93
C GLY A 65 -9.96 -21.01 2.38
N GLU A 66 -10.96 -21.08 3.24
CA GLU A 66 -10.82 -21.20 4.68
C GLU A 66 -10.00 -22.46 5.02
N SER A 67 -8.81 -22.31 5.61
CA SER A 67 -8.15 -23.35 6.41
C SER A 67 -6.98 -22.76 7.20
N ASP A 68 -7.18 -22.65 8.51
CA ASP A 68 -6.29 -23.07 9.59
C ASP A 68 -4.77 -22.86 9.44
N ASP A 69 -4.25 -21.99 10.32
CA ASP A 69 -2.98 -22.11 11.04
C ASP A 69 -1.82 -22.86 10.35
N GLU A 70 -0.99 -22.14 9.57
CA GLU A 70 0.48 -22.33 9.61
C GLU A 70 1.20 -20.98 9.51
N PRO A 71 2.15 -20.68 10.41
CA PRO A 71 2.94 -19.46 10.36
C PRO A 71 4.06 -19.66 9.34
N ASP A 72 3.75 -19.56 8.05
CA ASP A 72 4.78 -19.54 7.02
C ASP A 72 5.47 -18.17 7.03
N SER A 73 6.41 -18.06 7.97
CA SER A 73 7.60 -17.22 7.93
C SER A 73 7.43 -15.91 7.17
N GLY A 74 6.84 -14.92 7.84
CA GLY A 74 6.65 -13.53 7.39
C GLY A 74 7.95 -12.75 7.15
N LEU A 75 8.84 -13.27 6.34
CA LEU A 75 10.03 -12.59 5.85
C LEU A 75 9.59 -11.63 4.74
N VAL A 76 9.17 -10.44 5.16
CA VAL A 76 8.96 -9.30 4.26
C VAL A 76 10.33 -8.88 3.74
N ARG A 77 10.65 -9.32 2.53
CA ARG A 77 11.87 -8.96 1.82
C ARG A 77 11.77 -7.50 1.36
N VAL A 78 12.81 -6.71 1.53
CA VAL A 78 12.79 -5.28 1.18
C VAL A 78 14.05 -4.96 0.38
N CYS A 79 13.87 -4.31 -0.77
CA CYS A 79 14.97 -3.98 -1.66
C CYS A 79 15.99 -3.06 -0.95
N PRO A 80 17.30 -3.38 -1.00
CA PRO A 80 18.34 -2.56 -0.39
C PRO A 80 18.53 -1.21 -1.08
N THR A 81 18.22 -1.10 -2.37
CA THR A 81 18.42 0.14 -3.13
C THR A 81 17.28 1.13 -2.95
N CYS A 82 16.03 0.67 -3.05
CA CYS A 82 14.86 1.55 -3.09
C CYS A 82 13.92 1.38 -1.89
N SER A 83 14.23 0.48 -0.96
CA SER A 83 13.42 0.20 0.23
C SER A 83 11.99 -0.29 -0.06
N SER A 84 11.72 -0.72 -1.29
CA SER A 84 10.41 -1.27 -1.68
C SER A 84 10.22 -2.66 -1.12
N LYS A 85 9.01 -2.98 -0.66
CA LYS A 85 8.63 -4.34 -0.28
C LYS A 85 8.67 -5.22 -1.52
N CYS A 86 9.42 -6.29 -1.45
CA CYS A 86 9.62 -7.26 -2.51
C CYS A 86 9.00 -8.58 -2.08
N ASP A 87 8.48 -9.28 -3.08
CA ASP A 87 8.06 -10.66 -2.91
C ASP A 87 9.32 -11.53 -2.63
N PRO A 88 9.33 -12.32 -1.54
CA PRO A 88 10.47 -13.18 -1.22
C PRO A 88 10.82 -14.17 -2.34
N ALA A 89 9.87 -14.51 -3.21
CA ALA A 89 10.10 -15.41 -4.35
C ALA A 89 10.78 -14.75 -5.56
N LYS A 90 10.98 -13.42 -5.55
CA LYS A 90 11.56 -12.69 -6.69
C LYS A 90 13.03 -12.37 -6.48
N HIS A 91 13.84 -12.64 -7.51
CA HIS A 91 15.27 -12.32 -7.56
C HIS A 91 15.59 -10.91 -8.06
N TYR A 92 14.58 -10.08 -8.28
CA TYR A 92 14.75 -8.70 -8.71
C TYR A 92 13.66 -7.83 -8.11
N CYS A 93 13.99 -6.58 -7.83
CA CYS A 93 13.03 -5.61 -7.36
C CYS A 93 12.12 -5.18 -8.51
N GLY A 94 10.79 -5.31 -8.33
CA GLY A 94 9.81 -4.86 -9.33
C GLY A 94 9.76 -3.34 -9.52
N GLU A 95 10.30 -2.57 -8.58
CA GLU A 95 10.25 -1.11 -8.57
C GLU A 95 11.51 -0.47 -9.17
N CYS A 96 12.71 -0.92 -8.76
CA CYS A 96 13.98 -0.36 -9.25
C CYS A 96 14.73 -1.25 -10.25
N GLY A 97 14.33 -2.51 -10.39
CA GLY A 97 14.98 -3.47 -11.30
C GLY A 97 16.30 -4.05 -10.79
N ASP A 98 16.74 -3.72 -9.57
CA ASP A 98 17.96 -4.29 -9.00
C ASP A 98 17.80 -5.76 -8.66
N GLU A 99 18.89 -6.52 -8.81
CA GLU A 99 18.97 -7.91 -8.40
C GLU A 99 18.88 -8.03 -6.88
N LEU A 100 18.03 -8.95 -6.42
CA LEU A 100 17.85 -9.33 -5.02
C LEU A 100 18.60 -10.67 -4.84
N GLY A 101 19.77 -10.62 -4.21
CA GLY A 101 20.61 -11.80 -3.95
C GLY A 101 20.08 -12.61 -2.77
N PRO A 102 20.26 -13.94 -2.69
CA PRO A 102 19.65 -14.79 -1.66
C PRO A 102 19.88 -14.33 -0.21
N GLU A 103 20.92 -13.54 0.04
CA GLU A 103 21.28 -12.93 1.33
C GLU A 103 20.44 -11.69 1.73
N ASP A 104 19.70 -11.07 0.80
CA ASP A 104 18.89 -9.86 1.02
C ASP A 104 17.53 -10.17 1.71
N GLU A 105 17.49 -11.15 2.61
CA GLU A 105 16.26 -11.54 3.32
C GLU A 105 15.79 -10.49 4.33
N SER A 106 16.66 -9.57 4.73
CA SER A 106 16.34 -8.53 5.70
C SER A 106 16.96 -7.17 5.32
N PRO A 107 16.15 -6.09 5.27
CA PRO A 107 16.68 -4.77 4.93
C PRO A 107 17.69 -4.30 5.98
N VAL A 108 18.75 -3.59 5.57
CA VAL A 108 19.64 -2.95 6.55
C VAL A 108 19.03 -1.60 6.98
N GLY A 109 18.75 -1.47 8.27
CA GLY A 109 18.24 -0.25 8.88
C GLY A 109 19.31 0.46 9.71
N ARG A 110 19.19 1.77 9.88
CA ARG A 110 19.93 2.55 10.88
C ARG A 110 18.98 3.00 11.97
N ARG A 111 19.44 3.00 13.23
CA ARG A 111 18.66 3.58 14.34
C ARG A 111 18.78 5.11 14.32
N LEU A 112 17.68 5.79 14.07
CA LEU A 112 17.56 7.25 14.22
C LEU A 112 17.22 7.56 15.67
N LYS A 113 17.94 8.50 16.30
CA LYS A 113 17.70 8.89 17.70
C LYS A 113 17.00 10.25 17.77
N THR A 114 15.86 10.31 18.45
CA THR A 114 15.22 11.58 18.84
C THR A 114 14.95 11.57 20.35
N GLY A 115 15.65 12.43 21.09
CA GLY A 115 15.62 12.41 22.56
C GLY A 115 16.02 11.02 23.13
N SER A 116 15.10 10.40 23.88
CA SER A 116 15.24 9.05 24.45
C SER A 116 14.74 7.93 23.53
N LYS A 117 14.00 8.25 22.46
CA LYS A 117 13.38 7.28 21.56
C LYS A 117 14.27 6.99 20.35
N ARG A 118 14.16 5.76 19.83
CA ARG A 118 14.84 5.33 18.60
C ARG A 118 13.83 4.91 17.55
N TYR A 119 14.13 5.16 16.29
CA TYR A 119 13.28 4.82 15.16
C TYR A 119 14.06 4.06 14.11
N CYS A 120 13.40 3.13 13.42
CA CYS A 120 13.97 2.48 12.25
C CYS A 120 14.06 3.49 11.09
N SER A 121 15.23 3.66 10.47
CA SER A 121 15.36 4.51 9.27
C SER A 121 14.53 4.02 8.09
N ASN A 122 14.21 2.73 8.05
CA ASN A 122 13.50 2.10 6.94
C ASN A 122 11.98 2.36 7.02
N CYS A 123 11.33 1.98 8.12
CA CYS A 123 9.87 2.07 8.26
C CYS A 123 9.39 3.18 9.21
N LYS A 124 10.31 3.91 9.86
CA LYS A 124 10.02 4.98 10.84
C LYS A 124 9.23 4.53 12.07
N SER A 125 9.11 3.23 12.32
CA SER A 125 8.54 2.72 13.57
C SER A 125 9.51 2.95 14.73
N GLU A 126 8.96 3.16 15.93
CA GLU A 126 9.74 3.22 17.17
C GLU A 126 10.32 1.83 17.44
N VAL A 127 11.62 1.76 17.77
CA VAL A 127 12.35 0.52 18.02
C VAL A 127 13.05 0.58 19.36
N ASP A 128 13.08 -0.57 20.04
CA ASP A 128 13.78 -0.68 21.32
C ASP A 128 15.29 -0.47 21.17
N HIS A 129 15.93 -0.07 22.26
CA HIS A 129 17.36 0.14 22.35
C HIS A 129 18.22 -1.12 22.17
N THR A 130 17.65 -2.30 22.44
CA THR A 130 18.33 -3.61 22.38
C THR A 130 17.94 -4.43 21.15
N ALA A 131 16.93 -4.01 20.38
CA ALA A 131 16.41 -4.78 19.25
C ALA A 131 17.43 -4.81 18.10
N ASN A 132 17.96 -5.98 17.75
CA ASN A 132 18.90 -6.17 16.63
C ASN A 132 18.20 -6.20 15.26
N THR A 133 16.89 -6.42 15.25
CA THR A 133 16.03 -6.35 14.08
C THR A 133 14.80 -5.49 14.37
N CYS A 134 14.26 -4.83 13.34
CA CYS A 134 13.05 -4.03 13.47
C CYS A 134 11.81 -4.95 13.49
N PRO A 135 10.98 -4.90 14.54
CA PRO A 135 9.79 -5.75 14.63
C PRO A 135 8.70 -5.39 13.61
N SER A 136 8.74 -4.19 13.03
CA SER A 136 7.73 -3.73 12.07
C SER A 136 8.08 -4.03 10.61
N CYS A 137 9.36 -4.20 10.28
CA CYS A 137 9.78 -4.39 8.89
C CYS A 137 10.96 -5.35 8.68
N GLY A 138 11.39 -6.06 9.72
CA GLY A 138 12.46 -7.06 9.63
C GLY A 138 13.86 -6.48 9.46
N ALA A 139 14.03 -5.15 9.49
CA ALA A 139 15.33 -4.54 9.19
C ALA A 139 16.41 -4.84 10.24
N VAL A 140 17.59 -5.30 9.84
CA VAL A 140 18.74 -5.54 10.73
C VAL A 140 19.47 -4.23 11.00
N PHE A 141 19.91 -3.99 12.24
CA PHE A 141 20.56 -2.75 12.70
C PHE A 141 22.06 -2.87 12.94
#